data_AF-A0A1G2L555-F1
#
_entry.id   AF-A0A1G2L555-F1
#
_cell.length_a   1.000
_cell.length_b   1.000
_cell.length_c   1.000
_cell.angle_alpha   90.00
_cell.angle_beta   90.00
_cell.angle_gamma   90.00
#
_symmetry.space_group_name_H-M   'P 1'
#
loop_
_entity.id
_entity.type
_entity.pdbx_description
1 polymer ?
#
loop_
_entity_poly.entity_id
_entity_poly.type
_entity_poly.pdbx_seq_one_letter_code
_entity_poly.pdbx_strand_id
1 'polypeptide(L)'
;MTHEKHNKDFSSSREEIDSLRMETQPLSPKEYEETKAFIRECDSGFRANLGAYMKPRKDNEEIEVADRFLAMDKKTLETFGHYWYMGSNRKDTSKNYLPEGDSGNMQTYLGKGDFAVGYIPDYWHMAPEDVRKHLINVMGSERNAMRYLQRVTARQIYTHEIAHLYQDSSLSVPFSEAGAYYYARELMKRNKWGPPIGGGYDDAADFYGELVSKYGDDVHKLYFGTLLNKRKRRFILSELTKERVHELFPDYADEKKN
;
A
#
# COMPACT_ATOMS: atom_id res chain seq x y z
N MET A 1 -11.49 -22.25 -31.56
CA MET A 1 -11.12 -22.56 -30.17
C MET A 1 -9.86 -21.78 -29.85
N THR A 2 -10.03 -20.58 -29.30
CA THR A 2 -8.94 -19.70 -28.90
C THR A 2 -8.48 -20.11 -27.51
N HIS A 3 -7.19 -20.42 -27.37
CA HIS A 3 -6.55 -20.73 -26.10
C HIS A 3 -6.64 -19.53 -25.15
N GLU A 4 -7.63 -19.54 -24.26
CA GLU A 4 -7.55 -18.82 -22.99
C GLU A 4 -6.45 -19.49 -22.15
N LYS A 5 -5.21 -19.04 -22.32
CA LYS A 5 -4.21 -19.21 -21.25
C LYS A 5 -4.66 -18.33 -20.10
N HIS A 6 -5.42 -18.90 -19.18
CA HIS A 6 -5.52 -18.38 -17.83
C HIS A 6 -4.09 -18.17 -17.31
N ASN A 7 -3.66 -16.92 -17.20
CA ASN A 7 -2.72 -16.56 -16.14
C ASN A 7 -3.42 -17.01 -14.86
N LYS A 8 -3.00 -18.14 -14.29
CA LYS A 8 -3.31 -18.41 -12.89
C LYS A 8 -2.61 -17.30 -12.12
N ASP A 9 -3.41 -16.32 -11.68
CA ASP A 9 -2.97 -15.23 -10.83
C ASP A 9 -2.16 -15.83 -9.67
N PHE A 10 -0.95 -15.31 -9.49
CA PHE A 10 0.02 -15.82 -8.53
C PHE A 10 -0.36 -15.26 -7.15
N SER A 11 -1.27 -15.95 -6.44
CA SER A 11 -1.58 -15.70 -5.02
C SER A 11 -0.78 -16.68 -4.17
N SER A 12 -0.10 -16.19 -3.14
CA SER A 12 0.59 -17.06 -2.18
C SER A 12 -0.43 -17.83 -1.33
N SER A 13 -0.10 -19.08 -1.00
CA SER A 13 -0.91 -19.88 -0.06
C SER A 13 -0.69 -19.40 1.38
N ARG A 14 -1.61 -19.78 2.29
CA ARG A 14 -1.45 -19.49 3.71
C ARG A 14 -0.17 -20.08 4.27
N GLU A 15 0.16 -21.30 3.85
CA GLU A 15 1.37 -22.01 4.27
C GLU A 15 2.65 -21.27 3.83
N GLU A 16 2.67 -20.73 2.61
CA GLU A 16 3.80 -19.94 2.12
C GLU A 16 3.98 -18.65 2.93
N ILE A 17 2.89 -17.93 3.19
CA ILE A 17 2.94 -16.69 3.99
C ILE A 17 3.36 -17.00 5.44
N ASP A 18 2.85 -18.09 6.02
CA ASP A 18 3.20 -18.52 7.37
C ASP A 18 4.69 -18.94 7.46
N SER A 19 5.23 -19.63 6.44
CA SER A 19 6.66 -19.96 6.35
C SER A 19 7.52 -18.70 6.29
N LEU A 20 7.18 -17.77 5.39
CA LEU A 20 7.88 -16.50 5.28
C LEU A 20 7.86 -15.75 6.61
N ARG A 21 6.71 -15.72 7.29
CA ARG A 21 6.58 -15.08 8.60
C ARG A 21 7.52 -15.69 9.64
N MET A 22 7.59 -17.03 9.73
CA MET A 22 8.49 -17.70 10.67
C MET A 22 9.97 -17.39 10.42
N GLU A 23 10.35 -17.17 9.16
CA GLU A 23 11.73 -16.90 8.76
C GLU A 23 12.15 -15.43 8.94
N THR A 24 11.21 -14.50 8.85
CA THR A 24 11.52 -13.09 8.60
C THR A 24 10.90 -12.09 9.56
N GLN A 25 9.90 -12.49 10.34
CA GLN A 25 9.20 -11.57 11.23
C GLN A 25 9.79 -11.62 12.65
N PRO A 26 10.41 -10.53 13.14
CA PRO A 26 11.03 -10.48 14.47
C PRO A 26 10.02 -10.23 15.61
N LEU A 27 8.72 -10.25 15.33
CA LEU A 27 7.68 -9.95 16.32
C LEU A 27 7.44 -11.13 17.26
N SER A 28 7.29 -10.85 18.56
CA SER A 28 6.75 -11.84 19.50
C SER A 28 5.28 -12.19 19.15
N PRO A 29 4.76 -13.34 19.62
CA PRO A 29 3.36 -13.71 19.36
C PRO A 29 2.35 -12.64 19.79
N LYS A 30 2.64 -11.93 20.88
CA LYS A 30 1.80 -10.84 21.38
C LYS A 30 1.83 -9.63 20.44
N GLU A 31 3.01 -9.17 20.05
CA GLU A 31 3.17 -8.03 19.13
C GLU A 31 2.56 -8.33 17.76
N TYR A 32 2.64 -9.59 17.30
CA TYR A 32 2.01 -10.02 16.08
C TYR A 32 0.48 -9.91 16.15
N GLU A 33 -0.15 -10.43 17.21
CA GLU A 33 -1.62 -10.32 17.36
C GLU A 33 -2.08 -8.86 17.54
N GLU A 34 -1.30 -8.03 18.23
CA GLU A 34 -1.55 -6.59 18.33
C GLU A 34 -1.48 -5.92 16.94
N THR A 35 -0.48 -6.28 16.13
CA THR A 35 -0.33 -5.79 14.74
C THR A 35 -1.50 -6.25 13.86
N LYS A 36 -1.91 -7.52 13.95
CA LYS A 36 -3.07 -8.03 13.21
C LYS A 36 -4.36 -7.32 13.60
N ALA A 37 -4.61 -7.15 14.89
CA ALA A 37 -5.79 -6.43 15.38
C ALA A 37 -5.81 -5.00 14.83
N PHE A 38 -4.65 -4.37 14.76
CA PHE A 38 -4.52 -3.02 14.21
C PHE A 38 -4.75 -2.97 12.69
N ILE A 39 -4.22 -3.92 11.92
CA ILE A 39 -4.50 -4.01 10.48
C ILE A 39 -5.98 -4.30 10.21
N ARG A 40 -6.63 -5.15 11.03
CA ARG A 40 -8.08 -5.39 10.96
C ARG A 40 -8.89 -4.12 11.21
N GLU A 41 -8.45 -3.25 12.12
CA GLU A 41 -9.05 -1.93 12.34
C GLU A 41 -8.98 -1.09 11.05
N CYS A 42 -7.81 -1.08 10.40
CA CYS A 42 -7.58 -0.36 9.14
C CYS A 42 -8.44 -0.91 8.00
N ASP A 43 -8.44 -2.24 7.80
CA ASP A 43 -9.22 -2.92 6.76
C ASP A 43 -10.73 -2.70 6.95
N SER A 44 -11.21 -2.78 8.20
CA SER A 44 -12.62 -2.52 8.51
C SER A 44 -13.01 -1.09 8.15
N GLY A 45 -12.18 -0.11 8.48
CA GLY A 45 -12.39 1.29 8.07
C GLY A 45 -12.35 1.46 6.55
N PHE A 46 -11.44 0.76 5.87
CA PHE A 46 -11.33 0.76 4.41
C PHE A 46 -12.62 0.23 3.76
N ARG A 47 -13.07 -0.97 4.16
CA ARG A 47 -14.28 -1.62 3.65
C ARG A 47 -15.56 -0.83 3.98
N ALA A 48 -15.65 -0.24 5.17
CA ALA A 48 -16.81 0.58 5.55
C ALA A 48 -17.00 1.79 4.63
N ASN A 49 -15.91 2.36 4.12
CA ASN A 49 -15.93 3.56 3.27
C ASN A 49 -15.95 3.23 1.77
N LEU A 50 -15.32 2.14 1.34
CA LEU A 50 -15.03 1.87 -0.07
C LEU A 50 -15.54 0.50 -0.56
N GLY A 51 -16.05 -0.35 0.35
CA GLY A 51 -16.47 -1.72 0.04
C GLY A 51 -17.53 -1.83 -1.05
N ALA A 52 -18.38 -0.82 -1.21
CA ALA A 52 -19.39 -0.76 -2.26
C ALA A 52 -18.81 -0.70 -3.70
N TYR A 53 -17.54 -0.30 -3.85
CA TYR A 53 -16.86 -0.21 -5.14
C TYR A 53 -15.99 -1.43 -5.45
N MET A 54 -15.77 -2.31 -4.47
CA MET A 54 -14.90 -3.47 -4.60
C MET A 54 -15.64 -4.66 -5.19
N LYS A 55 -14.90 -5.56 -5.85
CA LYS A 55 -15.42 -6.89 -6.14
C LYS A 55 -15.66 -7.62 -4.82
N PRO A 56 -16.74 -8.42 -4.69
CA PRO A 56 -16.82 -9.39 -3.63
C PRO A 56 -15.55 -10.25 -3.68
N ARG A 57 -14.86 -10.38 -2.54
CA ARG A 57 -13.84 -11.43 -2.44
C ARG A 57 -14.55 -12.74 -2.73
N LYS A 58 -14.03 -13.52 -3.68
CA LYS A 58 -14.54 -14.88 -3.87
C LYS A 58 -14.32 -15.58 -2.53
N ASP A 59 -15.30 -16.33 -2.07
CA ASP A 59 -15.32 -16.99 -0.76
C ASP A 59 -14.13 -17.94 -0.49
N ASN A 60 -13.25 -18.13 -1.49
CA ASN A 60 -12.02 -18.93 -1.47
C ASN A 60 -10.72 -18.11 -1.34
N GLU A 61 -10.77 -16.78 -1.14
CA GLU A 61 -9.61 -16.03 -0.63
C GLU A 61 -9.47 -16.30 0.87
N GLU A 62 -9.00 -17.50 1.22
CA GLU A 62 -8.93 -18.04 2.61
C GLU A 62 -8.08 -17.21 3.59
N ILE A 63 -7.35 -16.21 3.09
CA ILE A 63 -6.37 -15.44 3.86
C ILE A 63 -6.92 -14.03 4.15
N GLU A 64 -7.14 -13.75 5.43
CA GLU A 64 -7.52 -12.42 5.92
C GLU A 64 -6.49 -11.37 5.46
N VAL A 65 -6.92 -10.12 5.25
CA VAL A 65 -6.00 -9.01 4.92
C VAL A 65 -4.87 -8.92 5.93
N ALA A 66 -5.16 -9.01 7.22
CA ALA A 66 -4.15 -8.92 8.27
C ALA A 66 -3.08 -10.04 8.19
N ASP A 67 -3.44 -11.21 7.67
CA ASP A 67 -2.50 -12.31 7.51
C ASP A 67 -1.58 -12.13 6.29
N ARG A 68 -1.95 -11.23 5.37
CA ARG A 68 -1.17 -10.85 4.18
C ARG A 68 -0.13 -9.76 4.49
N PHE A 69 0.04 -9.35 5.74
CA PHE A 69 1.10 -8.43 6.15
C PHE A 69 2.24 -9.19 6.84
N LEU A 70 3.46 -8.95 6.37
CA LEU A 70 4.70 -9.40 7.00
C LEU A 70 5.43 -8.18 7.54
N ALA A 71 5.35 -7.99 8.86
CA ALA A 71 6.02 -6.89 9.54
C ALA A 71 7.47 -7.31 9.84
N MET A 72 8.44 -6.60 9.25
CA MET A 72 9.86 -6.87 9.40
C MET A 72 10.55 -5.69 10.09
N ASP A 73 11.78 -5.88 10.55
CA ASP A 73 12.68 -4.77 10.81
C ASP A 73 13.37 -4.32 9.51
N LYS A 74 13.95 -3.11 9.51
CA LYS A 74 14.60 -2.52 8.33
C LYS A 74 15.70 -3.43 7.76
N LYS A 75 16.52 -4.02 8.63
CA LYS A 75 17.66 -4.86 8.22
C LYS A 75 17.18 -6.14 7.55
N THR A 76 16.13 -6.75 8.10
CA THR A 76 15.52 -7.95 7.55
C THR A 76 14.88 -7.65 6.20
N LEU A 77 14.19 -6.51 6.05
CA LEU A 77 13.63 -6.05 4.77
C LEU A 77 14.71 -5.86 3.69
N GLU A 78 15.84 -5.21 4.03
CA GLU A 78 16.97 -4.99 3.10
C GLU A 78 17.49 -6.32 2.53
N THR A 79 17.49 -7.38 3.33
CA THR A 79 17.90 -8.71 2.87
C THR A 79 16.76 -9.52 2.24
N PHE A 80 15.50 -9.27 2.64
CA PHE A 80 14.32 -9.98 2.14
C PHE A 80 14.17 -9.83 0.63
N GLY A 81 14.29 -8.60 0.12
CA GLY A 81 14.24 -8.34 -1.32
C GLY A 81 15.28 -9.18 -2.06
N HIS A 82 16.53 -9.16 -1.61
CA HIS A 82 17.62 -9.91 -2.25
C HIS A 82 17.33 -11.43 -2.33
N TYR A 83 16.76 -12.04 -1.29
CA TYR A 83 16.43 -13.46 -1.30
C TYR A 83 15.12 -13.80 -2.02
N TRP A 84 14.08 -12.97 -1.90
CA TRP A 84 12.80 -13.18 -2.58
C TRP A 84 12.90 -12.95 -4.10
N TYR A 85 13.70 -11.95 -4.52
CA TYR A 85 13.96 -11.66 -5.92
C TYR A 85 14.95 -12.65 -6.56
N MET A 86 16.06 -13.00 -5.89
CA MET A 86 17.09 -13.88 -6.49
C MET A 86 16.91 -15.38 -6.21
N GLY A 87 16.20 -15.76 -5.14
CA GLY A 87 15.99 -17.16 -4.75
C GLY A 87 14.88 -17.86 -5.52
N SER A 88 14.02 -17.12 -6.21
CA SER A 88 13.08 -17.74 -7.15
C SER A 88 13.85 -18.13 -8.42
N ASN A 89 13.84 -19.41 -8.79
CA ASN A 89 14.33 -19.91 -10.09
C ASN A 89 13.55 -19.34 -11.30
N ARG A 90 12.91 -18.17 -11.17
CA ARG A 90 12.03 -17.54 -12.15
C ARG A 90 12.70 -16.26 -12.65
N LYS A 91 13.47 -16.40 -13.73
CA LYS A 91 14.10 -15.34 -14.52
C LYS A 91 13.10 -14.40 -15.22
N ASP A 92 12.02 -14.00 -14.55
CA ASP A 92 11.08 -13.02 -15.08
C ASP A 92 11.09 -11.78 -14.19
N THR A 93 12.15 -10.98 -14.36
CA THR A 93 12.33 -9.67 -13.74
C THR A 93 11.36 -8.63 -14.30
N SER A 94 10.59 -8.94 -15.36
CA SER A 94 9.60 -8.03 -15.95
C SER A 94 8.37 -7.76 -15.07
N LYS A 95 8.27 -8.45 -13.92
CA LYS A 95 7.23 -8.27 -12.91
C LYS A 95 7.77 -7.76 -11.56
N ASN A 96 9.00 -7.27 -11.52
CA ASN A 96 9.49 -6.53 -10.36
C ASN A 96 8.74 -5.19 -10.33
N TYR A 97 7.99 -4.95 -9.25
CA TYR A 97 7.13 -3.77 -9.11
C TYR A 97 7.92 -2.49 -8.78
N LEU A 98 9.22 -2.61 -8.45
CA LEU A 98 10.13 -1.50 -8.22
C LEU A 98 11.53 -1.78 -8.78
N PRO A 99 12.26 -0.75 -9.24
CA PRO A 99 13.69 -0.83 -9.55
C PRO A 99 14.51 -1.32 -8.37
N GLU A 100 15.65 -1.94 -8.66
CA GLU A 100 16.73 -2.10 -7.69
C GLU A 100 17.08 -0.72 -7.10
N GLY A 101 16.67 -0.45 -5.86
CA GLY A 101 17.05 0.78 -5.14
C GLY A 101 15.90 1.53 -4.48
N ASP A 102 14.64 1.32 -4.88
CA ASP A 102 13.51 1.98 -4.20
C ASP A 102 12.96 1.11 -3.07
N SER A 103 13.38 1.45 -1.85
CA SER A 103 13.07 0.72 -0.61
C SER A 103 12.08 1.52 0.23
N GLY A 104 10.90 1.79 -0.33
CA GLY A 104 9.75 2.23 0.45
C GLY A 104 9.59 1.37 1.72
N ASN A 105 9.14 1.99 2.82
CA ASN A 105 9.17 1.35 4.14
C ASN A 105 8.30 0.08 4.20
N MET A 106 7.24 0.02 3.40
CA MET A 106 6.39 -1.14 3.16
C MET A 106 6.03 -1.22 1.68
N GLN A 107 5.81 -2.44 1.18
CA GLN A 107 5.56 -2.69 -0.24
C GLN A 107 4.58 -3.86 -0.44
N THR A 108 3.61 -3.69 -1.32
CA THR A 108 2.65 -4.74 -1.72
C THR A 108 3.06 -5.47 -3.00
N TYR A 109 3.04 -6.80 -2.97
CA TYR A 109 3.47 -7.69 -4.04
C TYR A 109 2.29 -8.38 -4.77
N LEU A 110 1.48 -7.64 -5.53
CA LEU A 110 0.30 -8.20 -6.24
C LEU A 110 0.67 -9.19 -7.36
N GLY A 111 1.75 -8.94 -8.10
CA GLY A 111 2.24 -9.87 -9.12
C GLY A 111 2.98 -11.08 -8.56
N LYS A 112 3.25 -11.07 -7.23
CA LYS A 112 4.18 -11.96 -6.53
C LYS A 112 3.66 -12.39 -5.15
N GLY A 113 2.35 -12.62 -5.00
CA GLY A 113 1.79 -13.37 -3.87
C GLY A 113 0.65 -12.70 -3.11
N ASP A 114 0.29 -11.47 -3.48
CA ASP A 114 -0.80 -10.70 -2.86
C ASP A 114 -0.59 -10.48 -1.34
N PHE A 115 0.62 -10.04 -0.97
CA PHE A 115 1.00 -9.71 0.40
C PHE A 115 1.81 -8.41 0.47
N ALA A 116 1.78 -7.75 1.63
CA ALA A 116 2.54 -6.55 1.94
C ALA A 116 3.69 -6.88 2.90
N VAL A 117 4.88 -6.34 2.64
CA VAL A 117 6.07 -6.54 3.47
C VAL A 117 6.71 -5.22 3.82
N GLY A 118 7.09 -5.04 5.08
CA GLY A 118 7.96 -3.94 5.46
C GLY A 118 7.96 -3.61 6.93
N TYR A 119 8.41 -2.41 7.24
CA TYR A 119 8.54 -1.88 8.59
C TYR A 119 7.81 -0.54 8.72
N ILE A 120 7.46 -0.19 9.95
CA ILE A 120 6.96 1.16 10.25
C ILE A 120 8.15 1.99 10.74
N PRO A 121 8.58 3.03 10.00
CA PRO A 121 9.72 3.85 10.38
C PRO A 121 9.41 4.67 11.64
N ASP A 122 10.44 4.94 12.42
CA ASP A 122 10.35 5.87 13.53
C ASP A 122 10.46 7.32 13.03
N TYR A 123 9.30 7.97 12.85
CA TYR A 123 9.24 9.37 12.45
C TYR A 123 9.49 10.35 13.61
N TRP A 124 9.66 9.90 14.86
CA TRP A 124 9.85 10.81 15.99
C TRP A 124 11.05 11.74 15.77
N HIS A 125 12.17 11.20 15.30
CA HIS A 125 13.37 12.00 15.08
C HIS A 125 13.33 12.84 13.80
N MET A 126 12.41 12.53 12.88
CA MET A 126 12.21 13.27 11.63
C MET A 126 11.16 14.38 11.76
N ALA A 127 10.30 14.32 12.79
CA ALA A 127 9.30 15.35 13.05
C ALA A 127 9.96 16.68 13.48
N PRO A 128 9.52 17.83 12.93
CA PRO A 128 9.97 19.15 13.35
C PRO A 128 9.83 19.36 14.87
N GLU A 129 10.73 20.16 15.46
CA GLU A 129 10.79 20.36 16.91
C GLU A 129 9.50 20.95 17.49
N ASP A 130 8.89 21.89 16.79
CA ASP A 130 7.60 22.51 17.14
C ASP A 130 6.46 21.49 17.14
N VAL A 131 6.42 20.59 16.15
CA VAL A 131 5.46 19.47 16.10
C VAL A 131 5.65 18.55 17.31
N ARG A 132 6.90 18.17 17.64
CA ARG A 132 7.19 17.33 18.81
C ARG A 132 6.77 17.98 20.11
N LYS A 133 7.11 19.26 20.32
CA LYS A 133 6.70 20.03 21.51
C LYS A 133 5.19 20.11 21.65
N HIS A 134 4.49 20.36 20.53
CA HIS A 134 3.04 20.39 20.51
C HIS A 134 2.44 19.03 20.90
N LEU A 135 2.93 17.94 20.32
CA LEU A 135 2.47 16.59 20.66
C LEU A 135 2.75 16.22 22.13
N ILE A 136 3.92 16.58 22.67
CA ILE A 136 4.23 16.37 24.09
C ILE A 136 3.22 17.09 24.98
N ASN A 137 2.90 18.34 24.66
CA ASN A 137 1.94 19.14 25.42
C ASN A 137 0.53 18.53 25.37
N VAL A 138 0.06 18.13 24.19
CA VAL A 138 -1.28 17.54 24.00
C VAL A 138 -1.39 16.14 24.63
N MET A 139 -0.33 15.32 24.54
CA MET A 139 -0.33 13.92 24.99
C MET A 139 0.15 13.75 26.45
N GLY A 140 0.60 14.84 27.09
CA GLY A 140 1.05 14.90 28.48
C GLY A 140 2.43 14.29 28.76
N SER A 141 3.06 13.65 27.78
CA SER A 141 4.45 13.15 27.89
C SER A 141 5.05 12.83 26.51
N GLU A 142 6.38 12.84 26.44
CA GLU A 142 7.13 12.39 25.26
C GLU A 142 6.82 10.94 24.88
N ARG A 143 6.77 10.03 25.86
CA ARG A 143 6.43 8.63 25.61
C ARG A 143 5.06 8.46 24.95
N ASN A 144 4.06 9.22 25.40
CA ASN A 144 2.72 9.17 24.79
C ASN A 144 2.69 9.82 23.41
N ALA A 145 3.43 10.92 23.21
CA ALA A 145 3.58 11.59 21.92
C ALA A 145 4.24 10.67 20.87
N MET A 146 5.34 10.00 21.22
CA MET A 146 6.00 9.01 20.37
C MET A 146 5.05 7.88 19.97
N ARG A 147 4.34 7.29 20.95
CA ARG A 147 3.36 6.23 20.70
C ARG A 147 2.22 6.68 19.80
N TYR A 148 1.73 7.90 19.99
CA TYR A 148 0.70 8.49 19.15
C TYR A 148 1.19 8.64 17.71
N LEU A 149 2.36 9.26 17.51
CA LEU A 149 2.94 9.44 16.19
C LEU A 149 3.17 8.09 15.49
N GLN A 150 3.77 7.12 16.19
CA GLN A 150 3.97 5.78 15.65
C GLN A 150 2.66 5.12 15.20
N ARG A 151 1.59 5.28 15.98
CA ARG A 151 0.27 4.72 15.64
C ARG A 151 -0.36 5.42 14.43
N VAL A 152 -0.23 6.74 14.32
CA VAL A 152 -0.70 7.52 13.16
C VAL A 152 0.07 7.09 11.90
N THR A 153 1.40 7.01 11.98
CA THR A 153 2.26 6.50 10.89
C THR A 153 1.85 5.12 10.45
N ALA A 154 1.81 4.18 11.40
CA ALA A 154 1.49 2.78 11.11
C ALA A 154 0.15 2.67 10.41
N ARG A 155 -0.85 3.44 10.87
CA ARG A 155 -2.18 3.43 10.27
C ARG A 155 -2.17 3.92 8.83
N GLN A 156 -1.47 5.03 8.56
CA GLN A 156 -1.38 5.57 7.21
C GLN A 156 -0.71 4.58 6.26
N ILE A 157 0.41 3.97 6.67
CA ILE A 157 1.13 2.96 5.88
C ILE A 157 0.25 1.72 5.65
N TYR A 158 -0.34 1.13 6.69
CA TYR A 158 -1.21 -0.03 6.51
C TYR A 158 -2.40 0.28 5.61
N THR A 159 -3.01 1.46 5.74
CA THR A 159 -4.14 1.85 4.89
C THR A 159 -3.73 2.02 3.42
N HIS A 160 -2.53 2.54 3.16
CA HIS A 160 -1.95 2.64 1.82
C HIS A 160 -1.76 1.24 1.20
N GLU A 161 -1.12 0.31 1.92
CA GLU A 161 -0.91 -1.06 1.43
C GLU A 161 -2.21 -1.84 1.27
N ILE A 162 -3.20 -1.63 2.16
CA ILE A 162 -4.53 -2.22 2.01
C ILE A 162 -5.19 -1.75 0.71
N ALA A 163 -4.98 -0.50 0.30
CA ALA A 163 -5.49 -0.02 -0.99
C ALA A 163 -4.90 -0.84 -2.13
N HIS A 164 -3.59 -1.09 -2.11
CA HIS A 164 -2.93 -1.95 -3.09
C HIS A 164 -3.49 -3.39 -3.07
N LEU A 165 -3.70 -3.99 -1.90
CA LEU A 165 -4.28 -5.35 -1.79
C LEU A 165 -5.68 -5.49 -2.41
N TYR A 166 -6.44 -4.40 -2.56
CA TYR A 166 -7.75 -4.40 -3.22
C TYR A 166 -7.75 -3.89 -4.65
N GLN A 167 -6.64 -3.32 -5.12
CA GLN A 167 -6.60 -2.66 -6.41
C GLN A 167 -6.74 -3.66 -7.58
N ASP A 168 -7.15 -3.14 -8.73
CA ASP A 168 -7.04 -3.82 -10.01
C ASP A 168 -5.56 -3.93 -10.41
N SER A 169 -5.03 -5.15 -10.41
CA SER A 169 -3.64 -5.46 -10.76
C SER A 169 -3.25 -5.08 -12.19
N SER A 170 -4.21 -4.72 -13.05
CA SER A 170 -3.95 -4.23 -14.41
C SER A 170 -3.69 -2.72 -14.50
N LEU A 171 -3.75 -1.98 -13.40
CA LEU A 171 -3.41 -0.55 -13.36
C LEU A 171 -1.89 -0.36 -13.43
N SER A 172 -1.45 0.78 -13.99
CA SER A 172 -0.03 1.15 -13.95
C SER A 172 0.39 1.51 -12.54
N VAL A 173 1.68 1.31 -12.21
CA VAL A 173 2.26 1.64 -10.89
C VAL A 173 1.93 3.09 -10.48
N PRO A 174 2.19 4.13 -11.30
CA PRO A 174 1.95 5.50 -10.85
C PRO A 174 0.46 5.81 -10.59
N PHE A 175 -0.46 5.16 -11.33
CA PHE A 175 -1.90 5.32 -11.08
C PHE A 175 -2.34 4.62 -9.79
N SER A 176 -1.77 3.44 -9.52
CA SER A 176 -2.06 2.66 -8.32
C SER A 176 -1.54 3.35 -7.06
N GLU A 177 -0.31 3.85 -7.11
CA GLU A 177 0.32 4.65 -6.04
C GLU A 177 -0.48 5.92 -5.73
N ALA A 178 -0.82 6.70 -6.76
CA ALA A 178 -1.61 7.93 -6.59
C ALA A 178 -2.95 7.65 -5.88
N GLY A 179 -3.61 6.55 -6.23
CA GLY A 179 -4.84 6.11 -5.56
C GLY A 179 -4.60 5.65 -4.13
N ALA A 180 -3.54 4.88 -3.86
CA ALA A 180 -3.21 4.40 -2.52
C ALA A 180 -2.91 5.56 -1.56
N TYR A 181 -2.12 6.55 -1.98
CA TYR A 181 -1.89 7.78 -1.22
C TYR A 181 -3.20 8.55 -0.95
N TYR A 182 -4.05 8.71 -1.97
CA TYR A 182 -5.36 9.35 -1.81
C TYR A 182 -6.25 8.63 -0.80
N TYR A 183 -6.41 7.31 -0.90
CA TYR A 183 -7.28 6.55 0.00
C TYR A 183 -6.74 6.55 1.44
N ALA A 184 -5.42 6.40 1.64
CA ALA A 184 -4.82 6.51 2.95
C ALA A 184 -5.13 7.87 3.59
N ARG A 185 -4.91 8.96 2.85
CA ARG A 185 -5.18 10.33 3.32
C ARG A 185 -6.65 10.57 3.64
N GLU A 186 -7.55 10.18 2.75
CA GLU A 186 -8.99 10.36 2.92
C GLU A 186 -9.55 9.54 4.07
N LEU A 187 -9.11 8.29 4.24
CA LEU A 187 -9.58 7.43 5.33
C LEU A 187 -9.05 7.89 6.69
N MET A 188 -7.82 8.39 6.78
CA MET A 188 -7.30 9.02 7.99
C MET A 188 -8.20 10.18 8.44
N LYS A 189 -8.62 11.03 7.49
CA LYS A 189 -9.55 12.15 7.73
C LYS A 189 -10.95 11.67 8.14
N ARG A 190 -11.57 10.78 7.35
CA ARG A 190 -12.96 10.33 7.56
C ARG A 190 -13.13 9.58 8.89
N ASN A 191 -12.16 8.77 9.27
CA ASN A 191 -12.19 7.99 10.51
C ASN A 191 -11.60 8.75 11.71
N LYS A 192 -11.16 10.01 11.53
CA LYS A 192 -10.55 10.85 12.59
C LYS A 192 -9.36 10.18 13.28
N TRP A 193 -8.52 9.51 12.50
CA TRP A 193 -7.41 8.71 13.01
C TRP A 193 -6.14 9.50 13.35
N GLY A 194 -6.20 10.81 13.18
CA GLY A 194 -5.08 11.72 13.31
C GLY A 194 -4.82 12.46 12.00
N PRO A 195 -3.99 13.52 12.02
CA PRO A 195 -3.56 14.18 10.80
C PRO A 195 -2.75 13.18 9.96
N PRO A 196 -2.92 13.15 8.63
CA PRO A 196 -1.98 12.47 7.75
C PRO A 196 -0.57 13.02 8.01
N ILE A 197 0.40 12.13 8.12
CA ILE A 197 1.80 12.50 8.17
C ILE A 197 2.21 12.76 6.72
N GLY A 198 2.56 14.01 6.43
CA GLY A 198 2.97 14.46 5.10
C GLY A 198 4.19 13.69 4.62
N GLY A 199 4.16 13.30 3.35
CA GLY A 199 5.25 12.67 2.62
C GLY A 199 5.32 13.26 1.20
N GLY A 200 6.42 13.04 0.49
CA GLY A 200 6.71 13.65 -0.83
C GLY A 200 5.74 13.33 -1.98
N TYR A 201 4.58 12.73 -1.70
CA TYR A 201 3.59 12.29 -2.67
C TYR A 201 2.18 12.87 -2.42
N ASP A 202 2.08 13.98 -1.68
CA ASP A 202 0.82 14.73 -1.51
C ASP A 202 0.24 15.18 -2.86
N ASP A 203 1.09 15.57 -3.82
CA ASP A 203 0.67 15.94 -5.17
C ASP A 203 0.04 14.76 -5.92
N ALA A 204 0.52 13.54 -5.70
CA ALA A 204 -0.06 12.34 -6.31
C ALA A 204 -1.46 12.05 -5.73
N ALA A 205 -1.63 12.22 -4.42
CA ALA A 205 -2.93 12.12 -3.76
C ALA A 205 -3.90 13.22 -4.22
N ASP A 206 -3.41 14.44 -4.43
CA ASP A 206 -4.20 15.57 -4.94
C ASP A 206 -4.67 15.33 -6.36
N PHE A 207 -3.77 14.92 -7.26
CA PHE A 207 -4.14 14.52 -8.62
C PHE A 207 -5.24 13.45 -8.63
N TYR A 208 -5.10 12.41 -7.80
CA TYR A 208 -6.14 11.39 -7.73
C TYR A 208 -7.46 11.93 -7.17
N GLY A 209 -7.41 12.86 -6.21
CA GLY A 209 -8.57 13.59 -5.71
C GLY A 209 -9.27 14.45 -6.76
N GLU A 210 -8.51 15.06 -7.69
CA GLU A 210 -9.06 15.78 -8.85
C GLU A 210 -9.81 14.83 -9.77
N LEU A 211 -9.27 13.63 -10.02
CA LEU A 211 -9.96 12.60 -10.81
C LEU A 211 -11.29 12.20 -10.14
N VAL A 212 -11.27 11.93 -8.83
CA VAL A 212 -12.50 11.60 -8.08
C VAL A 212 -13.50 12.74 -8.16
N SER A 213 -13.06 14.00 -8.07
CA SER A 213 -13.93 15.17 -8.19
C SER A 213 -14.54 15.30 -9.60
N LYS A 214 -13.77 14.96 -10.64
CA LYS A 214 -14.17 15.09 -12.06
C LYS A 214 -15.04 13.93 -12.56
N TYR A 215 -14.75 12.70 -12.15
CA TYR A 215 -15.39 11.48 -12.67
C TYR A 215 -16.20 10.71 -11.62
N GLY A 216 -16.16 11.12 -10.36
CA GLY A 216 -16.92 10.53 -9.25
C GLY A 216 -16.58 9.06 -9.01
N ASP A 217 -17.63 8.30 -8.68
CA ASP A 217 -17.58 6.87 -8.39
C ASP A 217 -16.84 6.01 -9.43
N ASP A 218 -16.78 6.46 -10.69
CA ASP A 218 -16.11 5.71 -11.75
C ASP A 218 -14.60 5.57 -11.48
N VAL A 219 -13.98 6.50 -10.76
CA VAL A 219 -12.57 6.40 -10.36
C VAL A 219 -12.36 5.32 -9.31
N HIS A 220 -13.24 5.24 -8.31
CA HIS A 220 -13.21 4.17 -7.31
C HIS A 220 -13.44 2.80 -7.98
N LYS A 221 -14.44 2.71 -8.84
CA LYS A 221 -14.72 1.48 -9.61
C LYS A 221 -13.57 1.10 -10.52
N LEU A 222 -12.88 2.08 -11.10
CA LEU A 222 -11.68 1.84 -11.90
C LEU A 222 -10.57 1.25 -11.04
N TYR A 223 -10.31 1.86 -9.88
CA TYR A 223 -9.25 1.43 -8.96
C TYR A 223 -9.44 0.00 -8.49
N PHE A 224 -10.67 -0.38 -8.09
CA PHE A 224 -10.99 -1.72 -7.60
C PHE A 224 -11.46 -2.69 -8.70
N GLY A 225 -11.31 -2.30 -9.97
CA GLY A 225 -11.55 -3.17 -11.13
C GLY A 225 -13.02 -3.52 -11.41
N THR A 226 -13.97 -2.78 -10.84
CA THR A 226 -15.42 -2.94 -11.07
C THR A 226 -15.98 -2.03 -12.16
N LEU A 227 -15.17 -1.11 -12.73
CA LEU A 227 -15.59 -0.26 -13.84
C LEU A 227 -15.63 -1.05 -15.16
N LEU A 228 -16.83 -1.43 -15.59
CA LEU A 228 -17.02 -2.20 -16.84
C LEU A 228 -16.91 -1.36 -18.12
N ASN A 229 -17.11 -0.03 -18.02
CA ASN A 229 -17.11 0.84 -19.18
C ASN A 229 -15.68 1.11 -19.70
N LYS A 230 -15.28 0.37 -20.74
CA LYS A 230 -13.95 0.48 -21.38
C LYS A 230 -13.62 1.88 -21.89
N ARG A 231 -14.61 2.64 -22.38
CA ARG A 231 -14.38 4.00 -22.90
C ARG A 231 -14.06 4.95 -21.75
N LYS A 232 -14.84 4.92 -20.66
CA LYS A 232 -14.58 5.70 -19.46
C LYS A 232 -13.25 5.33 -18.81
N ARG A 233 -12.93 4.04 -18.69
CA ARG A 233 -11.62 3.56 -18.22
C ARG A 233 -10.48 4.22 -18.99
N ARG A 234 -10.53 4.19 -20.33
CA ARG A 234 -9.49 4.82 -21.17
C ARG A 234 -9.38 6.32 -20.94
N PHE A 235 -10.49 7.03 -20.81
CA PHE A 235 -10.46 8.47 -20.55
C PHE A 235 -9.85 8.82 -19.21
N ILE A 236 -10.27 8.15 -18.13
CA ILE A 236 -9.73 8.42 -16.79
C ILE A 236 -8.23 8.10 -16.76
N LEU A 237 -7.80 6.97 -17.31
CA LEU A 237 -6.39 6.60 -17.36
C LEU A 237 -5.56 7.55 -18.23
N SER A 238 -6.15 8.18 -19.26
CA SER A 238 -5.42 9.12 -20.13
C SER A 238 -5.10 10.46 -19.49
N GLU A 239 -5.72 10.79 -18.34
CA GLU A 239 -5.43 12.01 -17.59
C GLU A 239 -4.06 11.94 -16.89
N LEU A 240 -3.54 10.73 -16.65
CA LEU A 240 -2.19 10.51 -16.15
C LEU A 240 -1.21 10.47 -17.33
N THR A 241 -0.83 11.65 -17.84
CA THR A 241 0.14 11.77 -18.93
C THR A 241 1.55 11.43 -18.47
N LYS A 242 2.49 11.28 -19.40
CA LYS A 242 3.90 11.02 -19.05
C LYS A 242 4.53 12.18 -18.29
N GLU A 243 4.20 13.40 -18.68
CA GLU A 243 4.62 14.63 -18.02
C GLU A 243 4.10 14.64 -16.59
N ARG A 244 2.82 14.29 -16.40
CA ARG A 244 2.22 14.19 -15.07
C ARG A 244 2.86 13.10 -14.21
N VAL A 245 3.23 11.96 -14.78
CA VAL A 245 3.99 10.92 -14.05
C VAL A 245 5.34 11.47 -13.57
N HIS A 246 6.07 12.20 -14.41
CA HIS A 246 7.36 12.79 -14.01
C HIS A 246 7.23 13.83 -12.89
N GLU A 247 6.17 14.64 -12.93
CA GLU A 247 5.87 15.62 -11.87
C GLU A 247 5.49 14.94 -10.55
N LEU A 248 4.62 13.94 -10.61
CA LEU A 248 4.04 13.29 -9.42
C LEU A 248 4.97 12.24 -8.80
N PHE A 249 5.82 11.64 -9.63
CA PHE A 249 6.74 10.57 -9.25
C PHE A 249 8.10 10.78 -9.92
N PRO A 250 8.86 11.79 -9.48
CA PRO A 250 10.16 12.11 -10.07
C PRO A 250 11.12 10.90 -10.02
N ASP A 251 11.03 10.10 -8.96
CA ASP A 251 11.86 8.90 -8.76
C ASP A 251 11.56 7.78 -9.77
N TYR A 252 10.36 7.73 -10.38
CA TYR A 252 10.00 6.77 -11.43
C TYR A 252 10.39 7.21 -12.84
N ALA A 253 10.84 8.46 -13.01
CA ALA A 253 11.06 9.02 -14.33
C ALA A 253 12.48 8.83 -14.88
N ASP A 254 13.44 8.49 -14.01
CA ASP A 254 14.84 8.29 -14.41
C ASP A 254 15.12 6.91 -15.04
N GLU A 255 14.13 6.02 -15.15
CA GLU A 255 14.27 4.69 -15.77
C GLU A 255 14.36 4.66 -17.31
N LYS A 256 14.68 5.79 -17.97
CA LYS A 256 14.96 5.80 -19.42
C LYS A 256 16.28 6.47 -19.79
N LYS A 257 17.37 6.10 -19.12
CA LYS A 257 18.71 6.21 -19.69
C LYS A 257 19.60 5.07 -19.19
N ASN A 258 19.46 3.87 -19.75
CA ASN A 258 20.55 2.90 -19.97
C ASN A 258 20.09 1.85 -20.98
#